data_AF-A0A424NS58-F1
#
_entry.id   AF-A0A424NS58-F1
#
_cell.length_a   1.000
_cell.length_b   1.000
_cell.length_c   1.000
_cell.angle_alpha   90.00
_cell.angle_beta   90.00
_cell.angle_gamma   90.00
#
_symmetry.space_group_name_H-M   'P 1'
#
loop_
_entity.id
_entity.type
_entity.pdbx_description
1 polymer ?
#
loop_
_entity_poly.entity_id
_entity_poly.type
_entity_poly.pdbx_seq_one_letter_code
_entity_poly.pdbx_strand_id
1 'polypeptide(L)'
;MDITGLSYDGKSVFLNNEIIATLGAIELAYDGGELVREATFILSSAKYNEYAIKIIKCVQENTKLKSNNIKFEVEVELKNK
;
A
#
# COMPACT_ATOMS: atom_id res chain seq x y z
N MET A 1 -5.58 -15.31 -0.18
CA MET A 1 -5.88 -14.24 -1.15
C MET A 1 -4.72 -14.14 -2.13
N ASP A 2 -5.01 -14.31 -3.41
CA ASP A 2 -4.07 -14.29 -4.52
C ASP A 2 -3.80 -12.85 -4.98
N ILE A 3 -2.53 -12.51 -5.23
CA ILE A 3 -2.09 -11.20 -5.75
C ILE A 3 -1.59 -11.28 -7.20
N THR A 4 -1.86 -12.38 -7.90
CA THR A 4 -1.48 -12.57 -9.31
C THR A 4 -1.91 -11.38 -10.17
N GLY A 5 -0.99 -10.92 -11.00
CA GLY A 5 -1.17 -9.74 -11.87
C GLY A 5 -0.81 -8.41 -11.20
N LEU A 6 -0.58 -8.37 -9.87
CA LEU A 6 -0.10 -7.18 -9.18
C LEU A 6 1.43 -7.12 -9.14
N SER A 7 1.98 -5.92 -9.32
CA SER A 7 3.39 -5.62 -9.07
C SER A 7 3.55 -4.26 -8.39
N TYR A 8 4.70 -4.03 -7.76
CA TYR A 8 5.00 -2.83 -7.00
C TYR A 8 6.45 -2.41 -7.22
N ASP A 9 6.69 -1.12 -7.51
CA ASP A 9 8.02 -0.58 -7.81
C ASP A 9 8.65 0.24 -6.67
N GLY A 10 7.97 0.33 -5.51
CA GLY A 10 8.37 1.20 -4.41
C GLY A 10 7.55 2.50 -4.29
N LYS A 11 6.78 2.86 -5.33
CA LYS A 11 5.93 4.06 -5.37
C LYS A 11 4.56 3.82 -5.97
N SER A 12 4.43 2.89 -6.91
CA SER A 12 3.21 2.63 -7.66
C SER A 12 2.90 1.14 -7.63
N VAL A 13 1.61 0.83 -7.59
CA VAL A 13 1.08 -0.53 -7.71
C VAL A 13 0.41 -0.67 -9.06
N PHE A 14 0.77 -1.74 -9.77
CA PHE A 14 0.32 -2.03 -11.12
C PHE A 14 -0.56 -3.27 -11.11
N LEU A 15 -1.59 -3.31 -11.95
CA LEU A 15 -2.36 -4.50 -12.30
C LEU A 15 -2.22 -4.73 -13.80
N ASN A 16 -1.59 -5.83 -14.21
CA ASN A 16 -1.33 -6.14 -15.62
C ASN A 16 -0.67 -4.96 -16.38
N ASN A 17 0.31 -4.32 -15.74
CA ASN A 17 1.05 -3.13 -16.21
C ASN A 17 0.27 -1.79 -16.23
N GLU A 18 -0.99 -1.75 -15.76
CA GLU A 18 -1.73 -0.49 -15.56
C GLU A 18 -1.54 0.02 -14.12
N ILE A 19 -1.27 1.31 -13.93
CA ILE A 19 -1.15 1.91 -12.58
C ILE A 19 -2.53 2.00 -11.94
N ILE A 20 -2.71 1.28 -10.83
CA ILE A 20 -3.99 1.26 -10.10
C ILE A 20 -3.93 2.03 -8.78
N ALA A 21 -2.72 2.25 -8.24
CA ALA A 21 -2.51 3.06 -7.04
C ALA A 21 -1.12 3.67 -7.01
N THR A 22 -0.99 4.84 -6.41
CA THR A 22 0.30 5.52 -6.19
C THR A 22 0.45 5.93 -4.74
N LEU A 23 1.66 5.86 -4.21
CA LEU A 23 2.02 6.33 -2.89
C LEU A 23 1.71 7.83 -2.78
N GLY A 24 0.77 8.18 -1.91
CA GLY A 24 0.35 9.56 -1.65
C GLY A 24 1.11 10.18 -0.48
N ALA A 25 1.31 9.42 0.59
CA ALA A 25 1.97 9.89 1.80
C ALA A 25 2.81 8.80 2.46
N ILE A 26 3.86 9.23 3.16
CA ILE A 26 4.55 8.43 4.16
C ILE A 26 4.56 9.24 5.45
N GLU A 27 4.03 8.65 6.52
CA GLU A 27 3.93 9.29 7.82
C GLU A 27 4.71 8.48 8.86
N LEU A 28 5.21 9.18 9.88
CA LEU A 28 5.85 8.57 11.05
C LEU A 28 5.09 9.06 12.27
N ALA A 29 4.40 8.14 12.94
CA ALA A 29 3.63 8.40 14.13
C ALA A 29 4.24 7.69 15.34
N TYR A 30 3.96 8.22 16.52
CA TYR A 30 4.18 7.52 17.78
C TYR A 30 2.81 7.20 18.37
N ASP A 31 2.43 5.93 18.29
CA ASP A 31 1.13 5.44 18.74
C ASP A 31 1.30 4.21 19.64
N GLY A 32 0.54 4.16 20.72
CA GLY A 32 0.57 3.03 21.66
C GLY A 32 1.93 2.75 22.31
N GLY A 33 2.87 3.70 22.28
CA GLY A 33 4.24 3.51 22.78
C GLY A 33 5.24 3.02 21.73
N GLU A 34 4.81 2.84 20.48
CA GLU A 34 5.63 2.33 19.37
C GLU A 34 5.76 3.37 18.26
N LEU A 35 6.87 3.32 17.51
CA LEU A 35 7.01 4.07 16.26
C LEU A 35 6.36 3.28 15.13
N VAL A 36 5.42 3.92 14.44
CA VAL A 36 4.72 3.37 13.29
C VAL A 36 5.03 4.22 12.07
N ARG A 37 5.46 3.57 10.99
CA ARG A 37 5.62 4.18 9.68
C ARG A 37 4.48 3.73 8.78
N GLU A 38 3.71 4.68 8.30
CA GLU A 38 2.51 4.44 7.48
C GLU A 38 2.80 4.85 6.05
N ALA A 39 2.37 4.03 5.09
CA ALA A 39 2.42 4.35 3.67
C ALA A 39 1.02 4.28 3.10
N THR A 40 0.46 5.44 2.73
CA THR A 40 -0.89 5.55 2.20
C THR A 40 -0.85 5.59 0.68
N PHE A 41 -1.53 4.64 0.05
CA PHE A 41 -1.65 4.54 -1.40
C PHE A 41 -3.01 5.08 -1.85
N ILE A 42 -3.00 5.94 -2.86
CA ILE A 42 -4.19 6.54 -3.43
C ILE A 42 -4.56 5.78 -4.69
N LEU A 43 -5.80 5.26 -4.76
CA LEU A 43 -6.30 4.59 -5.96
C LEU A 43 -6.45 5.58 -7.12
N SER A 44 -6.12 5.14 -8.33
CA SER A 44 -6.27 5.95 -9.55
C SER A 44 -7.74 6.08 -9.99
N SER A 45 -8.63 5.19 -9.55
CA SER A 45 -10.06 5.20 -9.86
C SER A 45 -10.86 4.36 -8.86
N ALA A 46 -12.14 4.72 -8.64
CA ALA A 46 -13.07 3.96 -7.81
C ALA A 46 -13.32 2.53 -8.32
N LYS A 47 -13.08 2.25 -9.62
CA LYS A 47 -13.14 0.89 -10.17
C LYS A 47 -12.14 -0.06 -9.50
N TYR A 48 -11.09 0.48 -8.86
CA TYR A 48 -10.08 -0.31 -8.17
C TYR A 48 -10.32 -0.49 -6.66
N ASN A 49 -11.44 0.02 -6.11
CA ASN A 49 -11.74 -0.13 -4.69
C ASN A 49 -11.75 -1.60 -4.24
N GLU A 50 -12.17 -2.53 -5.10
CA GLU A 50 -12.17 -3.97 -4.82
C GLU A 50 -10.75 -4.57 -4.66
N TYR A 51 -9.71 -3.88 -5.13
CA TYR A 51 -8.32 -4.31 -5.05
C TYR A 51 -7.59 -3.79 -3.81
N ALA A 52 -8.21 -2.95 -2.97
CA ALA A 52 -7.56 -2.29 -1.83
C ALA A 52 -6.80 -3.27 -0.92
N ILE A 53 -7.44 -4.38 -0.51
CA ILE A 53 -6.79 -5.40 0.33
C ILE A 53 -5.63 -6.09 -0.40
N LYS A 54 -5.75 -6.32 -1.71
CA LYS A 54 -4.68 -6.94 -2.50
C LYS A 54 -3.48 -5.99 -2.65
N ILE A 55 -3.72 -4.69 -2.79
CA ILE A 55 -2.70 -3.64 -2.83
C ILE A 55 -1.92 -3.62 -1.51
N ILE A 56 -2.61 -3.58 -0.36
CA ILE A 56 -2.00 -3.65 0.97
C ILE A 56 -1.06 -4.85 1.06
N LYS A 57 -1.56 -6.04 0.69
CA LYS A 57 -0.79 -7.27 0.72
C LYS A 57 0.42 -7.24 -0.22
N CYS A 58 0.24 -6.75 -1.45
CA CYS A 58 1.32 -6.62 -2.45
C CYS A 58 2.47 -5.75 -1.91
N VAL A 59 2.15 -4.57 -1.37
CA VAL A 59 3.16 -3.66 -0.81
C VAL A 59 3.84 -4.27 0.41
N GLN A 60 3.06 -4.87 1.33
CA GLN A 60 3.62 -5.52 2.52
C GLN A 60 4.59 -6.64 2.16
N GLU A 61 4.23 -7.54 1.22
CA GLU A 61 5.10 -8.64 0.80
C GLU A 61 6.40 -8.15 0.16
N ASN A 62 6.36 -7.04 -0.58
CA ASN A 62 7.55 -6.43 -1.17
C ASN A 62 8.36 -5.54 -0.19
N THR A 63 7.78 -5.19 0.96
CA THR A 63 8.40 -4.27 1.94
C THR A 63 8.87 -4.97 3.22
N LYS A 64 8.47 -6.23 3.46
CA LYS A 64 8.83 -7.07 4.62
C LYS A 64 10.33 -7.24 4.90
N LEU A 65 11.21 -6.73 4.05
CA LEU A 65 12.66 -6.96 4.12
C LEU A 65 13.47 -5.89 4.87
N LYS A 66 12.89 -4.76 5.34
CA LYS A 66 13.74 -3.56 5.60
C LYS A 66 13.66 -2.85 6.96
N SER A 67 12.85 -3.24 7.93
CA SER A 67 12.87 -2.55 9.23
C SER A 67 12.55 -3.47 10.41
N ASN A 68 13.56 -3.73 11.25
CA ASN A 68 13.41 -4.62 12.41
C ASN A 68 12.82 -3.93 13.64
N ASN A 69 12.73 -2.59 13.67
CA ASN A 69 12.40 -1.83 14.89
C ASN A 69 11.28 -0.79 14.72
N ILE A 70 10.69 -0.65 13.53
CA ILE A 70 9.59 0.29 13.26
C ILE A 70 8.48 -0.50 12.58
N LYS A 71 7.29 -0.47 13.17
CA LYS A 71 6.11 -1.11 12.58
C LYS A 71 5.80 -0.42 11.26
N PHE A 72 5.57 -1.19 10.20
CA PHE A 72 5.23 -0.64 8.90
C PHE A 72 3.80 -1.02 8.53
N GLU A 73 2.96 -0.01 8.36
CA GLU A 73 1.56 -0.17 7.96
C GLU A 73 1.35 0.39 6.56
N VAL A 74 0.42 -0.25 5.84
CA VAL A 74 0.06 0.13 4.48
C VAL A 74 -1.42 0.40 4.48
N GLU A 75 -1.77 1.59 4.01
CA GLU A 75 -3.14 2.02 3.86
C GLU A 75 -3.48 2.24 2.39
N VAL A 76 -4.78 2.18 2.08
CA VAL A 76 -5.30 2.49 0.75
C VAL A 76 -6.47 3.45 0.88
N GLU A 77 -6.34 4.64 0.30
CA GLU A 77 -7.42 5.60 0.17
C GLU A 77 -8.37 5.16 -0.95
N LEU A 78 -9.62 4.86 -0.57
CA LEU A 78 -10.68 4.55 -1.51
C LEU A 78 -11.17 5.80 -2.23
N LYS A 79 -11.58 5.64 -3.49
CA LYS A 79 -12.18 6.74 -4.26
C LYS A 79 -13.70 6.65 -4.21
N ASN A 80 -14.34 7.81 -4.06
CA ASN A 80 -15.77 7.97 -4.26
C ASN A 80 -16.12 7.84 -5.76
N LYS A 81 -17.36 7.44 -6.05
CA LYS A 81 -17.87 7.24 -7.43
C LYS A 81 -17.79 8.51 -8.27
#